data_AF-A0AAV2BY25-F1
#
_entry.id   AF-A0AAV2BY25-F1
#
_cell.length_a   1.000
_cell.length_b   1.000
_cell.length_c   1.000
_cell.angle_alpha   90.00
_cell.angle_beta   90.00
_cell.angle_gamma   90.00
#
_symmetry.space_group_name_H-M   'P 1'
#
loop_
_entity.id
_entity.type
_entity.pdbx_description
1 polymer ?
#
loop_
_entity_poly.entity_id
_entity_poly.type
_entity_poly.pdbx_seq_one_letter_code
_entity_poly.pdbx_strand_id
1 'polypeptide(L)'
;MYTQAIEVNPNVAAYYGNRSFAYLKTECFGYALNDASKAIELDESYVKGYYRRAAAYMSLGKFKQALKDFNAVTVARPNDKDAKTKFLECSKIVKRKAFENAIAVEETRKSVADSLNLETMTIEDCYNGPKLEDGHVTLHFMKSLMETFKEGKKLHRRYAYQVVLLYFLDVYFLEQKNKLLASQKLA
;
A
#
# COMPACT_ATOMS: atom_id res chain seq x y z
N MET A 1 -14.65 -12.68 23.55
CA MET A 1 -15.48 -13.79 23.02
C MET A 1 -14.63 -14.91 22.40
N TYR A 2 -13.91 -14.73 21.27
CA TYR A 2 -13.13 -15.86 20.70
C TYR A 2 -11.97 -16.37 21.58
N THR A 3 -11.27 -15.49 22.29
CA THR A 3 -10.21 -15.91 23.22
C THR A 3 -10.74 -16.81 24.33
N GLN A 4 -11.85 -16.43 24.96
CA GLN A 4 -12.53 -17.25 25.96
C GLN A 4 -13.01 -18.59 25.38
N ALA A 5 -13.54 -18.60 24.15
CA ALA A 5 -13.94 -19.85 23.49
C ALA A 5 -12.74 -20.80 23.25
N ILE A 6 -11.57 -20.25 22.92
CA ILE A 6 -10.32 -21.01 22.74
C ILE A 6 -9.79 -21.54 24.07
N GLU A 7 -9.89 -20.77 25.16
CA GLU A 7 -9.51 -21.22 26.51
C GLU A 7 -10.34 -22.43 26.95
N VAL A 8 -11.65 -22.43 26.65
CA VAL A 8 -12.56 -23.53 26.98
C VAL A 8 -12.36 -24.74 26.05
N ASN A 9 -12.17 -24.50 24.75
CA ASN A 9 -11.92 -25.56 23.78
C ASN A 9 -10.90 -25.12 22.71
N PRO A 10 -9.62 -25.49 22.88
CA PRO A 10 -8.53 -25.03 22.02
C PRO A 10 -8.37 -25.84 20.73
N ASN A 11 -9.20 -26.85 20.47
CA ASN A 11 -9.06 -27.77 19.33
C ASN A 11 -10.05 -27.51 18.19
N VAL A 12 -10.76 -26.38 18.22
CA VAL A 12 -11.72 -26.01 17.18
C VAL A 12 -11.08 -25.02 16.20
N ALA A 13 -10.72 -25.50 15.00
CA ALA A 13 -10.10 -24.69 13.95
C ALA A 13 -10.89 -23.40 13.63
N ALA A 14 -12.22 -23.47 13.64
CA ALA A 14 -13.09 -22.33 13.36
C ALA A 14 -12.92 -21.17 14.35
N TYR A 15 -12.55 -21.42 15.62
CA TYR A 15 -12.34 -20.35 16.59
C TYR A 15 -11.11 -19.51 16.25
N TYR A 16 -9.99 -20.17 15.93
CA TYR A 16 -8.79 -19.49 15.45
C TYR A 16 -9.02 -18.84 14.09
N GLY A 17 -9.73 -19.49 13.16
CA GLY A 17 -10.08 -18.89 11.87
C GLY A 17 -10.90 -17.60 12.00
N ASN A 18 -11.85 -17.57 12.93
CA ASN A 18 -12.68 -16.38 13.17
C ASN A 18 -11.91 -15.29 13.95
N ARG A 19 -11.07 -15.65 14.93
CA ARG A 19 -10.21 -14.69 15.63
C ARG A 19 -9.14 -14.10 14.72
N SER A 20 -8.56 -14.92 13.83
CA SER A 20 -7.70 -14.45 12.73
C SER A 20 -8.41 -13.44 11.85
N PHE A 21 -9.67 -13.70 11.48
CA PHE A 21 -10.46 -12.73 10.71
C PHE A 21 -10.69 -11.42 11.47
N ALA A 22 -10.95 -11.48 12.77
CA ALA A 22 -11.06 -10.28 13.61
C ALA A 22 -9.74 -9.50 13.62
N TYR A 23 -8.60 -10.18 13.76
CA TYR A 23 -7.28 -9.56 13.69
C TYR A 23 -6.98 -8.95 12.32
N LEU A 24 -7.45 -9.55 11.20
CA LEU A 24 -7.34 -8.93 9.88
C LEU A 24 -8.12 -7.61 9.80
N LYS A 25 -9.28 -7.54 10.46
CA LYS A 25 -10.12 -6.32 10.48
C LYS A 25 -9.53 -5.21 11.35
N THR A 26 -8.70 -5.56 12.32
CA THR A 26 -7.96 -4.61 13.17
C THR A 26 -6.49 -4.48 12.76
N GLU A 27 -6.14 -4.90 11.54
CA GLU A 27 -4.80 -4.79 10.95
C GLU A 27 -3.67 -5.46 11.77
N CYS A 28 -4.03 -6.36 12.67
CA CYS A 28 -3.13 -7.14 13.51
C CYS A 28 -2.61 -8.37 12.74
N PHE A 29 -1.93 -8.15 11.62
CA PHE A 29 -1.64 -9.19 10.62
C PHE A 29 -0.74 -10.32 11.15
N GLY A 30 0.17 -10.03 12.08
CA GLY A 30 1.00 -11.06 12.74
C GLY A 30 0.17 -12.04 13.55
N TYR A 31 -0.74 -11.54 14.38
CA TYR A 31 -1.67 -12.38 15.15
C TYR A 31 -2.65 -13.13 14.24
N ALA A 32 -3.15 -12.47 13.19
CA ALA A 32 -3.99 -13.11 12.19
C ALA A 32 -3.29 -14.30 11.51
N LEU A 33 -2.00 -14.14 11.19
CA LEU A 33 -1.18 -15.18 10.59
C LEU A 33 -1.01 -16.39 11.52
N ASN A 34 -0.70 -16.14 12.80
CA ASN A 34 -0.53 -17.19 13.79
C ASN A 34 -1.83 -17.99 13.99
N ASP A 35 -2.95 -17.30 14.18
CA ASP A 35 -4.26 -17.94 14.36
C ASP A 35 -4.71 -18.69 13.10
N ALA A 36 -4.50 -18.12 11.90
CA ALA A 36 -4.84 -18.83 10.67
C ALA A 36 -3.98 -20.09 10.47
N SER A 37 -2.70 -20.03 10.87
CA SER A 37 -1.81 -21.19 10.84
C SER A 37 -2.25 -22.26 11.84
N LYS A 38 -2.63 -21.86 13.06
CA LYS A 38 -3.17 -22.80 14.05
C LYS A 38 -4.49 -23.43 13.61
N ALA A 39 -5.36 -22.67 12.93
CA ALA A 39 -6.59 -23.20 12.36
C ALA A 39 -6.31 -24.31 11.32
N ILE A 40 -5.29 -24.14 10.48
CA ILE A 40 -4.89 -25.13 9.47
C ILE A 40 -4.22 -26.35 10.12
N GLU A 41 -3.40 -26.14 11.17
CA GLU A 41 -2.78 -27.23 11.94
C GLU A 41 -3.83 -28.12 12.62
N LEU A 42 -4.92 -27.52 13.11
CA LEU A 42 -6.01 -28.26 13.75
C LEU A 42 -6.92 -28.98 12.74
N ASP A 43 -7.11 -28.40 11.56
CA ASP A 43 -7.92 -28.97 10.49
C ASP A 43 -7.38 -28.53 9.13
N GLU A 44 -6.65 -29.42 8.47
CA GLU A 44 -6.08 -29.17 7.14
C GLU A 44 -7.14 -29.02 6.05
N SER A 45 -8.38 -29.47 6.30
CA SER A 45 -9.51 -29.31 5.39
C SER A 45 -10.24 -27.96 5.57
N TYR A 46 -9.89 -27.20 6.61
CA TYR A 46 -10.50 -25.92 6.91
C TYR A 46 -10.06 -24.81 5.94
N VAL A 47 -10.69 -24.78 4.76
CA VAL A 47 -10.39 -23.84 3.65
C VAL A 47 -10.34 -22.37 4.08
N LYS A 48 -11.18 -21.97 5.05
CA LYS A 48 -11.18 -20.58 5.55
C LYS A 48 -9.84 -20.24 6.22
N GLY A 49 -9.17 -21.18 6.89
CA GLY A 49 -7.84 -20.99 7.47
C GLY A 49 -6.82 -20.55 6.42
N TYR A 50 -6.73 -21.26 5.30
CA TYR A 50 -5.87 -20.90 4.16
C TYR A 50 -6.22 -19.52 3.61
N TYR A 51 -7.51 -19.23 3.43
CA TYR A 51 -7.94 -17.90 2.96
C TYR A 51 -7.49 -16.79 3.93
N ARG A 52 -7.67 -16.96 5.25
CA ARG A 52 -7.25 -15.97 6.26
C ARG A 52 -5.73 -15.81 6.30
N ARG A 53 -4.98 -16.91 6.19
CA ARG A 53 -3.51 -16.89 6.16
C ARG A 53 -3.00 -16.19 4.91
N ALA A 54 -3.58 -16.47 3.75
CA ALA A 54 -3.28 -15.78 2.49
C ALA A 54 -3.52 -14.27 2.60
N ALA A 55 -4.65 -13.86 3.18
CA ALA A 55 -4.96 -12.45 3.40
C ALA A 55 -3.95 -11.77 4.36
N ALA A 56 -3.55 -12.45 5.44
CA ALA A 56 -2.51 -11.93 6.34
C ALA A 56 -1.16 -11.79 5.62
N TYR A 57 -0.77 -12.78 4.81
CA TYR A 57 0.44 -12.71 4.01
C TYR A 57 0.41 -11.58 2.97
N MET A 58 -0.74 -11.32 2.34
CA MET A 58 -0.92 -10.17 1.43
C MET A 58 -0.64 -8.85 2.15
N SER A 59 -1.23 -8.65 3.33
CA SER A 59 -1.03 -7.42 4.12
C SER A 59 0.41 -7.26 4.60
N LEU A 60 1.12 -8.36 4.85
CA LEU A 60 2.53 -8.36 5.24
C LEU A 60 3.50 -8.29 4.04
N GLY A 61 3.00 -8.15 2.80
CA GLY A 61 3.83 -8.10 1.59
C GLY A 61 4.50 -9.44 1.22
N LYS A 62 4.09 -10.54 1.86
CA LYS A 62 4.59 -11.91 1.65
C LYS A 62 3.83 -12.60 0.51
N PHE A 63 3.88 -12.01 -0.67
CA PHE A 63 3.01 -12.38 -1.80
C PHE A 63 3.21 -13.81 -2.32
N LYS A 64 4.44 -14.35 -2.28
CA LYS A 64 4.70 -15.73 -2.72
C LYS A 64 4.01 -16.76 -1.82
N GLN A 65 4.02 -16.52 -0.50
CA GLN A 65 3.32 -17.35 0.48
C GLN A 65 1.80 -17.22 0.33
N ALA A 66 1.29 -15.98 0.17
CA ALA A 66 -0.12 -15.74 -0.08
C ALA A 66 -0.64 -16.48 -1.33
N LEU A 67 0.14 -16.47 -2.42
CA LEU A 67 -0.23 -17.13 -3.67
C LEU A 67 -0.42 -18.64 -3.50
N LYS A 68 0.44 -19.30 -2.70
CA LYS A 68 0.32 -20.73 -2.39
C LYS A 68 -1.00 -21.04 -1.67
N ASP A 69 -1.33 -20.26 -0.65
CA ASP A 69 -2.55 -20.45 0.12
C ASP A 69 -3.81 -20.13 -0.70
N PHE A 70 -3.81 -19.05 -1.50
CA PHE A 70 -4.92 -18.78 -2.41
C PHE A 70 -5.10 -19.86 -3.47
N ASN A 71 -4.00 -20.43 -3.99
CA ASN A 71 -4.09 -21.56 -4.91
C ASN A 71 -4.79 -22.76 -4.26
N ALA A 72 -4.42 -23.11 -3.04
CA ALA A 72 -5.07 -24.18 -2.27
C ALA A 72 -6.59 -23.91 -2.11
N VAL A 73 -6.97 -22.67 -1.80
CA VAL A 73 -8.40 -22.28 -1.74
C VAL A 73 -9.08 -22.45 -3.09
N THR A 74 -8.48 -22.01 -4.20
CA THR A 74 -9.10 -22.14 -5.53
C THR A 74 -9.25 -23.58 -6.00
N VAL A 75 -8.33 -24.46 -5.59
CA VAL A 75 -8.42 -25.90 -5.85
C VAL A 75 -9.54 -26.52 -5.03
N ALA A 76 -9.64 -26.18 -3.74
CA ALA A 76 -10.70 -26.69 -2.87
C ALA A 76 -12.10 -26.12 -3.20
N ARG A 77 -12.17 -24.90 -3.75
CA ARG A 77 -13.41 -24.20 -4.10
C ARG A 77 -13.35 -23.63 -5.51
N PRO A 78 -13.46 -24.47 -6.55
CA PRO A 78 -13.29 -24.04 -7.94
C PRO A 78 -14.40 -23.11 -8.44
N ASN A 79 -15.54 -22.99 -7.74
CA ASN A 79 -16.64 -22.11 -8.12
C ASN A 79 -16.66 -20.79 -7.32
N ASP A 80 -15.72 -20.60 -6.38
CA ASP A 80 -15.62 -19.38 -5.58
C ASP A 80 -14.98 -18.26 -6.41
N LYS A 81 -15.81 -17.30 -6.86
CA LYS A 81 -15.38 -16.16 -7.67
C LYS A 81 -14.45 -15.23 -6.91
N ASP A 82 -14.66 -15.06 -5.60
CA ASP A 82 -13.82 -14.19 -4.77
C ASP A 82 -12.43 -14.80 -4.61
N ALA A 83 -12.35 -16.10 -4.30
CA ALA A 83 -11.08 -16.82 -4.22
C ALA A 83 -10.27 -16.72 -5.54
N LYS A 84 -10.93 -16.90 -6.69
CA LYS A 84 -10.27 -16.72 -8.01
C LYS A 84 -9.76 -15.30 -8.20
N THR A 85 -10.56 -14.30 -7.84
CA THR A 85 -10.18 -12.89 -7.98
C THR A 85 -8.95 -12.57 -7.14
N LYS A 86 -8.93 -13.03 -5.89
CA LYS A 86 -7.78 -12.86 -4.97
C LYS A 86 -6.52 -13.58 -5.43
N PHE A 87 -6.67 -14.80 -5.94
CA PHE A 87 -5.55 -15.54 -6.55
C PHE A 87 -4.95 -14.77 -7.73
N LEU A 88 -5.78 -14.28 -8.65
CA LEU A 88 -5.33 -13.54 -9.83
C LEU A 88 -4.66 -12.21 -9.44
N GLU A 89 -5.22 -11.48 -8.47
CA GLU A 89 -4.63 -10.26 -7.93
C GLU A 89 -3.24 -10.53 -7.33
N CYS A 90 -3.14 -11.55 -6.47
CA CYS A 90 -1.88 -11.97 -5.88
C CYS A 90 -0.85 -12.38 -6.94
N SER A 91 -1.27 -13.16 -7.94
CA SER A 91 -0.42 -13.60 -9.05
C SER A 91 0.12 -12.43 -9.87
N LYS A 92 -0.72 -11.42 -10.16
CA LYS A 92 -0.28 -10.18 -10.83
C LYS A 92 0.79 -9.46 -10.02
N ILE A 93 0.63 -9.34 -8.71
CA ILE A 93 1.62 -8.68 -7.84
C ILE A 93 2.93 -9.47 -7.82
N VAL A 94 2.88 -10.79 -7.69
CA VAL A 94 4.08 -11.64 -7.72
C VAL A 94 4.83 -11.50 -9.05
N LYS A 95 4.12 -11.53 -10.18
CA LYS A 95 4.72 -11.35 -11.51
C LYS A 95 5.33 -9.96 -11.68
N ARG A 96 4.61 -8.92 -11.28
CA ARG A 96 5.10 -7.54 -11.31
C ARG A 96 6.37 -7.39 -10.49
N LYS A 97 6.40 -7.88 -9.24
CA LYS A 97 7.59 -7.84 -8.39
C LYS A 97 8.76 -8.66 -8.93
N ALA A 98 8.47 -9.82 -9.52
CA ALA A 98 9.51 -10.63 -10.16
C ALA A 98 10.15 -9.89 -11.34
N PHE A 99 9.33 -9.18 -12.14
CA PHE A 99 9.81 -8.34 -13.23
C PHE A 99 10.61 -7.14 -12.70
N GLU A 100 10.07 -6.38 -11.75
CA GLU A 100 10.75 -5.26 -11.09
C GLU A 100 12.13 -5.67 -10.55
N ASN A 101 12.22 -6.83 -9.89
CA ASN A 101 13.48 -7.35 -9.37
C ASN A 101 14.45 -7.80 -10.47
N ALA A 102 13.94 -8.32 -11.61
CA ALA A 102 14.77 -8.76 -12.71
C ALA A 102 15.39 -7.60 -13.51
N ILE A 103 14.71 -6.45 -13.54
CA ILE A 103 15.20 -5.23 -14.19
C ILE A 103 15.91 -4.27 -13.22
N ALA A 104 16.03 -4.64 -11.94
CA ALA A 104 16.70 -3.82 -10.94
C ALA A 104 18.21 -3.80 -11.24
N VAL A 105 18.66 -2.72 -11.86
CA VAL A 105 20.09 -2.45 -12.08
C VAL A 105 20.66 -1.72 -10.86
N GLU A 106 21.79 -2.20 -10.34
CA GLU A 106 22.62 -1.46 -9.39
C GLU A 106 23.36 -0.35 -10.15
N GLU A 107 22.75 0.83 -10.34
CA GLU A 107 23.42 2.16 -10.35
C GLU A 107 22.58 3.29 -10.99
N THR A 108 22.67 4.46 -10.36
CA THR A 108 22.02 5.76 -10.68
C THR A 108 20.50 5.74 -10.81
N ARG A 109 19.80 5.75 -9.66
CA ARG A 109 18.38 6.16 -9.62
C ARG A 109 18.28 7.62 -10.07
N LYS A 110 18.12 7.87 -11.37
CA LYS A 110 17.61 9.15 -11.86
C LYS A 110 16.28 9.40 -11.15
N SER A 111 16.11 10.59 -10.59
CA SER A 111 14.86 10.94 -9.93
C SER A 111 13.75 10.90 -10.96
N VAL A 112 12.54 10.50 -10.56
CA VAL A 112 11.37 10.64 -11.44
C VAL A 112 11.20 12.10 -11.89
N ALA A 113 11.64 13.05 -11.05
CA ALA A 113 11.71 14.47 -11.37
C ALA A 113 12.51 14.77 -12.65
N ASP A 114 13.62 14.06 -12.89
CA ASP A 114 14.51 14.31 -14.02
C ASP A 114 13.86 13.96 -15.37
N SER A 115 12.80 13.14 -15.33
CA SER A 115 12.03 12.74 -16.50
C SER A 115 10.77 13.59 -16.75
N LEU A 116 10.41 14.46 -15.81
CA LEU A 116 9.18 15.25 -15.88
C LEU A 116 9.46 16.65 -16.43
N ASN A 117 8.88 16.96 -17.60
CA ASN A 117 8.89 18.33 -18.14
C ASN A 117 7.54 19.02 -17.87
N LEU A 118 7.50 19.84 -16.80
CA LEU A 118 6.31 20.59 -16.40
C LEU A 118 5.87 21.64 -17.42
N GLU A 119 6.81 22.21 -18.18
CA GLU A 119 6.55 23.32 -19.10
C GLU A 119 5.66 22.86 -20.26
N THR A 120 5.88 21.64 -20.73
CA THR A 120 5.09 20.99 -21.79
C THR A 120 3.67 20.57 -21.37
N MET A 121 3.35 20.59 -20.08
CA MET A 121 2.03 20.20 -19.61
C MET A 121 1.02 21.33 -19.86
N THR A 122 0.18 21.18 -20.88
CA THR A 122 -0.93 22.11 -21.14
C THR A 122 -2.00 21.98 -20.07
N ILE A 123 -2.55 23.11 -19.63
CA ILE A 123 -3.75 23.17 -18.79
C ILE A 123 -4.91 23.45 -19.73
N GLU A 124 -5.94 22.62 -19.70
CA GLU A 124 -7.13 22.81 -20.55
C GLU A 124 -7.91 24.06 -20.12
N ASP A 125 -8.50 24.78 -21.09
CA ASP A 125 -9.22 26.04 -20.83
C ASP A 125 -10.44 25.85 -19.91
N CYS A 126 -10.99 24.63 -19.88
CA CYS A 126 -12.10 24.26 -19.00
C CYS A 126 -11.68 24.06 -17.53
N TYR A 127 -10.38 24.12 -17.23
CA TYR A 127 -9.90 23.97 -15.86
C TYR A 127 -10.16 25.24 -15.02
N ASN A 128 -11.13 25.12 -14.13
CA ASN A 128 -11.55 26.16 -13.19
C ASN A 128 -11.12 25.90 -11.74
N GLY A 129 -10.20 24.95 -11.52
CA GLY A 129 -9.69 24.62 -10.21
C GLY A 129 -8.56 25.55 -9.73
N PRO A 130 -7.96 25.22 -8.57
CA PRO A 130 -6.90 26.00 -7.94
C PRO A 130 -5.67 26.12 -8.85
N LYS A 131 -5.11 27.32 -8.95
CA LYS A 131 -3.89 27.60 -9.73
C LYS A 131 -2.81 28.15 -8.80
N LEU A 132 -1.57 27.74 -9.01
CA LEU A 132 -0.43 28.31 -8.28
C LEU A 132 -0.23 29.76 -8.73
N GLU A 133 0.03 30.64 -7.78
CA GLU A 133 0.31 32.06 -8.01
C GLU A 133 1.83 32.22 -8.13
N ASP A 134 2.30 32.66 -9.30
CA ASP A 134 3.73 32.78 -9.64
C ASP A 134 4.55 31.51 -9.39
N GLY A 135 3.91 30.33 -9.52
CA GLY A 135 4.55 29.04 -9.25
C GLY A 135 4.74 28.73 -7.77
N HIS A 136 4.23 29.55 -6.86
CA HIS A 136 4.35 29.37 -5.42
C HIS A 136 3.04 28.88 -4.80
N VAL A 137 3.18 28.13 -3.71
CA VAL A 137 2.05 27.71 -2.87
C VAL A 137 1.66 28.89 -1.97
N THR A 138 0.48 29.45 -2.20
CA THR A 138 -0.08 30.53 -1.37
C THR A 138 -1.23 30.06 -0.49
N LEU A 139 -1.57 30.84 0.53
CA LEU A 139 -2.73 30.56 1.38
C LEU A 139 -4.03 30.53 0.58
N HIS A 140 -4.16 31.40 -0.43
CA HIS A 140 -5.32 31.42 -1.32
C HIS A 140 -5.44 30.12 -2.12
N PHE A 141 -4.33 29.66 -2.73
CA PHE A 141 -4.28 28.37 -3.41
C PHE A 141 -4.65 27.20 -2.47
N MET A 142 -4.13 27.16 -1.25
CA MET A 142 -4.42 26.10 -0.28
C MET A 142 -5.91 26.07 0.13
N LYS A 143 -6.52 27.23 0.37
CA LYS A 143 -7.95 27.32 0.68
C LYS A 143 -8.81 26.84 -0.49
N SER A 144 -8.48 27.27 -1.70
CA SER A 144 -9.16 26.83 -2.93
C SER A 144 -8.98 25.32 -3.17
N LEU A 145 -7.79 24.78 -2.90
CA LEU A 145 -7.49 23.36 -3.01
C LEU A 145 -8.31 22.51 -2.04
N MET A 146 -8.40 22.94 -0.78
CA MET A 146 -9.23 22.27 0.21
C MET A 146 -10.70 22.25 -0.23
N GLU A 147 -11.22 23.35 -0.75
CA GLU A 147 -12.62 23.41 -1.22
C GLU A 147 -12.86 22.51 -2.44
N THR A 148 -11.92 22.52 -3.38
CA THR A 148 -11.94 21.63 -4.55
C THR A 148 -11.99 20.15 -4.14
N PHE A 149 -11.22 19.76 -3.11
CA PHE A 149 -11.24 18.39 -2.60
C PHE A 149 -12.51 18.05 -1.81
N LYS A 150 -13.09 19.01 -1.07
CA LYS A 150 -14.40 18.81 -0.43
C LYS A 150 -15.51 18.56 -1.46
N GLU A 151 -15.43 19.21 -2.62
CA GLU A 151 -16.35 18.98 -3.75
C GLU A 151 -16.05 17.68 -4.53
N GLY A 152 -15.03 16.91 -4.14
CA GLY A 152 -14.63 15.69 -4.84
C GLY A 152 -13.96 15.93 -6.21
N LYS A 153 -13.59 17.18 -6.52
CA LYS A 153 -12.87 17.55 -7.73
C LYS A 153 -11.37 17.27 -7.57
N LYS A 154 -10.66 17.25 -8.69
CA LYS A 154 -9.21 16.94 -8.74
C LYS A 154 -8.39 18.19 -9.06
N LEU A 155 -7.21 18.28 -8.46
CA LEU A 155 -6.19 19.24 -8.86
C LEU A 155 -5.62 18.83 -10.22
N HIS A 156 -5.36 19.79 -11.10
CA HIS A 156 -4.72 19.50 -12.38
C HIS A 156 -3.31 18.93 -12.16
N ARG A 157 -2.95 17.89 -12.92
CA ARG A 157 -1.68 17.15 -12.77
C ARG A 157 -0.43 18.03 -12.78
N ARG A 158 -0.41 19.13 -13.56
CA ARG A 158 0.70 20.09 -13.59
C ARG A 158 0.93 20.71 -12.21
N TYR A 159 -0.12 21.20 -11.56
CA TYR A 159 -0.03 21.82 -10.23
C TYR A 159 0.29 20.77 -9.16
N ALA A 160 -0.23 19.54 -9.30
CA ALA A 160 0.13 18.46 -8.40
C ALA A 160 1.65 18.15 -8.46
N TYR A 161 2.22 18.02 -9.66
CA TYR A 161 3.66 17.82 -9.81
C TYR A 161 4.47 19.02 -9.33
N GLN A 162 4.03 20.26 -9.59
CA GLN A 162 4.69 21.46 -9.10
C GLN A 162 4.74 21.49 -7.56
N VAL A 163 3.62 21.24 -6.88
CA VAL A 163 3.57 21.19 -5.40
C VAL A 163 4.52 20.13 -4.85
N VAL A 164 4.54 18.94 -5.44
CA VAL A 164 5.42 17.85 -5.01
C VAL A 164 6.89 18.23 -5.21
N LEU A 165 7.26 18.75 -6.38
CA LEU A 165 8.64 19.12 -6.70
C LEU A 165 9.14 20.29 -5.85
N LEU A 166 8.32 21.31 -5.61
CA LEU A 166 8.66 22.43 -4.72
C LEU A 166 8.94 21.93 -3.30
N TYR A 167 8.08 21.08 -2.75
CA TYR A 167 8.28 20.51 -1.43
C TYR A 167 9.55 19.66 -1.34
N PHE A 168 9.82 18.83 -2.35
CA PHE A 168 11.04 18.03 -2.39
C PHE A 168 12.31 18.89 -2.45
N LEU A 169 12.31 19.96 -3.25
CA LEU A 169 13.45 20.88 -3.36
C LEU A 169 13.66 21.64 -2.05
N ASP A 170 12.61 22.18 -1.43
CA ASP A 170 12.71 22.91 -0.17
C ASP A 170 13.23 22.03 0.97
N VAL A 171 12.71 20.81 1.11
CA VAL A 171 13.19 19.85 2.12
C VAL A 171 14.62 19.43 1.85
N TYR A 172 14.97 19.13 0.59
CA TYR A 172 16.32 18.74 0.21
C TYR A 172 17.35 19.85 0.48
N PHE A 173 17.04 21.10 0.10
CA PHE A 173 17.92 22.24 0.35
C PHE A 173 18.02 22.58 1.85
N LEU A 174 16.95 22.43 2.62
CA LEU A 174 16.98 22.58 4.07
C LEU A 174 17.88 21.53 4.73
N GLU A 175 17.78 20.27 4.33
CA GLU A 175 18.66 19.20 4.83
C GLU A 175 20.13 19.43 4.49
N GLN A 176 20.44 19.86 3.26
CA GLN A 176 21.81 20.16 2.85
C GLN A 176 22.38 21.37 3.60
N LYS A 177 21.59 22.44 3.76
CA LYS A 177 21.97 23.62 4.54
C LYS A 177 22.23 23.26 6.00
N ASN A 178 21.40 22.42 6.60
CA ASN A 178 21.57 21.95 7.97
C ASN A 178 22.82 21.07 8.13
N LYS A 179 23.14 20.21 7.15
CA LYS A 179 24.39 19.43 7.13
C LYS A 179 25.63 20.32 7.01
N LEU A 180 25.59 21.35 6.15
CA LEU A 180 26.68 22.31 6.03
C LEU A 180 26.90 23.09 7.32
N LEU A 181 25.83 23.60 7.93
CA LEU A 181 25.90 24.33 9.21
C LEU A 181 26.39 23.44 10.37
N ALA A 182 26.04 22.15 10.37
CA ALA A 182 26.56 21.19 11.36
C ALA A 182 28.06 20.93 11.17
N SER A 183 28.54 20.85 9.93
CA SER A 183 29.97 20.66 9.63
C SER A 183 30.84 21.86 9.98
N GLN A 184 30.29 23.08 9.91
CA GLN A 184 31.00 24.32 10.27
C GLN A 184 31.07 24.59 11.77
N LYS A 185 30.24 23.92 12.59
CA LYS A 185 30.29 24.02 14.07
C LYS A 185 31.23 23.01 14.72
N LEU A 186 31.76 22.06 13.95
CA LEU A 186 32.69 21.02 14.39
C LEU A 186 34.15 21.30 13.97
N ALA A 187 34.40 22.45 13.33
CA ALA A 187 35.72 22.98 12.99
C ALA A 187 35.99 24.25 13.81
#